data_AF-A0A7K9S7M1-F1
#
_entry.id   AF-A0A7K9S7M1-F1
#
_cell.length_a   1.000
_cell.length_b   1.000
_cell.length_c   1.000
_cell.angle_alpha   90.00
_cell.angle_beta   90.00
_cell.angle_gamma   90.00
#
_symmetry.space_group_name_H-M   'P 1'
#
loop_
_entity.id
_entity.type
_entity.pdbx_description
1 polymer ?
#
loop_
_entity_poly.entity_id
_entity_poly.type
_entity_poly.pdbx_seq_one_letter_code
_entity_poly.pdbx_strand_id
1 'polypeptide(L)'
;VNSKAEVRFHLESADWIPEAVRQKMALMHRNKINRAGELIVTSEESRYQMRNLAICLEKIRTMVTEATEKPKVVSKETTQKLIERVEKMNRERLRQKKIHSAIKQSRKADFD
;
A
#
# COMPACT_ATOMS: atom_id res chain seq x y z
N VAL A 1 15.53 -11.19 -23.82
CA VAL A 1 16.46 -10.47 -22.91
C VAL A 1 15.66 -9.38 -22.23
N ASN A 2 15.44 -9.48 -20.92
CA ASN A 2 14.78 -8.43 -20.14
C ASN A 2 15.87 -7.51 -19.58
N SER A 3 15.67 -6.20 -19.71
CA SER A 3 16.62 -5.20 -19.20
C SER A 3 16.04 -4.61 -17.91
N LYS A 4 16.82 -4.48 -16.86
CA LYS A 4 16.40 -3.81 -15.61
C LYS A 4 16.95 -2.38 -15.62
N ALA A 5 16.11 -1.40 -15.33
CA ALA A 5 16.56 -0.04 -15.01
C ALA A 5 16.38 0.23 -13.52
N GLU A 6 17.36 0.90 -12.93
CA GLU A 6 17.36 1.29 -11.52
C GLU A 6 17.79 2.76 -11.41
N VAL A 7 17.01 3.53 -10.66
CA VAL A 7 17.29 4.93 -10.34
C VAL A 7 17.39 5.03 -8.82
N ARG A 8 18.46 5.64 -8.34
CA ARG A 8 18.68 5.90 -6.91
C ARG A 8 19.20 7.31 -6.70
N PHE A 9 18.73 7.96 -5.64
CA PHE A 9 19.22 9.27 -5.22
C PHE A 9 19.06 9.42 -3.71
N HIS A 10 19.95 10.22 -3.11
CA HIS A 10 19.88 10.53 -1.69
C HIS A 10 18.72 11.50 -1.41
N LEU A 11 17.78 11.10 -0.56
CA LEU A 11 16.53 11.85 -0.39
C LEU A 11 16.78 13.18 0.35
N GLU A 12 17.61 13.18 1.38
CA GLU A 12 17.84 14.34 2.25
C GLU A 12 18.72 15.43 1.61
N SER A 13 19.55 15.09 0.61
CA SER A 13 20.35 16.09 -0.14
C SER A 13 19.68 16.55 -1.43
N ALA A 14 18.46 16.09 -1.72
CA ALA A 14 17.72 16.48 -2.91
C ALA A 14 17.08 17.87 -2.70
N ASP A 15 17.80 18.94 -3.05
CA ASP A 15 17.34 20.33 -2.88
C ASP A 15 16.15 20.72 -3.78
N TRP A 16 15.91 19.94 -4.84
CA TRP A 16 14.80 20.13 -5.76
C TRP A 16 13.45 19.62 -5.21
N ILE A 17 13.44 18.95 -4.05
CA ILE A 17 12.24 18.52 -3.34
C ILE A 17 12.07 19.36 -2.07
N PRO A 18 10.91 19.99 -1.83
CA PRO A 18 10.66 20.71 -0.58
C PRO A 18 10.80 19.80 0.65
N GLU A 19 11.38 20.32 1.73
CA GLU A 19 11.67 19.54 2.95
C GLU A 19 10.45 18.80 3.51
N ALA A 20 9.28 19.46 3.55
CA ALA A 20 8.04 18.83 4.01
C ALA A 20 7.65 17.59 3.18
N VAL A 21 7.93 17.61 1.87
CA VAL A 21 7.67 16.49 0.96
C VAL A 21 8.73 15.40 1.17
N ARG A 22 10.01 15.76 1.37
CA ARG A 22 11.08 14.80 1.70
C ARG A 22 10.76 13.99 2.94
N GLN A 23 10.36 14.67 4.03
CA GLN A 23 10.00 14.01 5.28
C GLN A 23 8.80 13.08 5.11
N LYS A 24 7.76 13.51 4.40
CA LYS A 24 6.61 12.64 4.09
C LYS A 24 7.00 11.43 3.24
N MET A 25 7.81 11.63 2.20
CA MET A 25 8.30 10.54 1.36
C MET A 25 9.13 9.53 2.17
N ALA A 26 9.95 10.01 3.10
CA ALA A 26 10.72 9.14 4.00
C ALA A 26 9.81 8.26 4.86
N LEU A 27 8.68 8.80 5.33
CA LEU A 27 7.68 8.05 6.11
C LEU A 27 6.87 7.07 5.23
N MET A 28 6.37 7.53 4.08
CA MET A 28 5.51 6.75 3.18
C MET A 28 6.27 5.63 2.47
N HIS A 29 7.52 5.87 2.09
CA HIS A 29 8.33 4.96 1.27
C HIS A 29 9.57 4.44 2.01
N ARG A 30 9.50 4.32 3.35
CA ARG A 30 10.61 3.82 4.18
C ARG A 30 11.22 2.50 3.69
N ASN A 31 10.39 1.62 3.12
CA ASN A 31 10.82 0.29 2.64
C ASN A 31 11.65 0.37 1.35
N LYS A 32 11.66 1.52 0.66
CA LYS A 32 12.43 1.75 -0.57
C LYS A 32 13.71 2.55 -0.32
N ILE A 33 14.00 2.88 0.94
CA ILE A 33 15.17 3.67 1.33
C ILE A 33 16.23 2.73 1.91
N ASN A 34 17.48 2.87 1.45
CA ASN A 34 18.60 2.09 1.98
C ASN A 34 19.16 2.68 3.28
N ARG A 35 20.13 1.99 3.90
CA ARG A 35 20.79 2.48 5.13
C ARG A 35 21.57 3.79 4.94
N ALA A 36 21.96 4.11 3.71
CA ALA A 36 22.65 5.34 3.35
C ALA A 36 21.68 6.50 3.01
N GLY A 37 20.37 6.33 3.16
CA GLY A 37 19.38 7.40 2.87
C GLY A 37 19.01 7.55 1.39
N GLU A 38 19.37 6.57 0.55
CA GLU A 38 19.04 6.60 -0.88
C GLU A 38 17.68 5.95 -1.15
N LEU A 39 16.81 6.66 -1.86
CA LEU A 39 15.56 6.13 -2.38
C LEU A 39 15.83 5.34 -3.67
N ILE A 40 15.44 4.07 -3.71
CA ILE A 40 15.67 3.17 -4.85
C ILE A 40 14.36 2.90 -5.58
N VAL A 41 14.35 3.12 -6.90
CA VAL A 41 13.22 2.85 -7.80
C VAL A 41 13.68 2.00 -8.98
N THR A 42 13.05 0.84 -9.16
CA THR A 42 13.40 -0.13 -10.21
C THR A 42 12.23 -0.41 -11.15
N SER A 43 12.53 -0.74 -12.41
CA SER A 43 11.55 -1.23 -13.39
C SER A 43 12.17 -2.25 -14.33
N GLU A 44 11.41 -3.31 -14.63
CA GLU A 44 11.78 -4.41 -15.54
C GLU A 44 10.63 -4.77 -16.49
N GLU A 45 9.70 -3.84 -16.70
CA GLU A 45 8.46 -4.06 -17.47
C GLU A 45 8.70 -4.22 -18.98
N SER A 46 9.81 -3.70 -19.50
CA SER A 46 10.15 -3.75 -20.93
C SER A 46 11.52 -4.37 -21.19
N ARG A 47 11.73 -4.86 -22.41
CA ARG A 47 13.06 -5.25 -22.91
C ARG A 47 13.99 -4.06 -23.14
N TYR A 48 13.45 -2.84 -23.23
CA TYR A 48 14.20 -1.62 -23.55
C TYR A 48 14.54 -0.82 -22.29
N GLN A 49 15.84 -0.59 -22.06
CA GLN A 49 16.32 0.16 -20.89
C GLN A 49 15.75 1.58 -20.81
N MET A 50 15.67 2.30 -21.95
CA MET A 50 15.12 3.66 -21.99
C MET A 50 13.65 3.71 -21.57
N ARG A 51 12.85 2.69 -21.93
CA ARG A 51 11.45 2.60 -21.50
C ARG A 51 11.35 2.33 -20.00
N ASN A 52 12.20 1.45 -19.46
CA ASN A 52 12.22 1.19 -18.03
C ASN A 52 12.69 2.40 -17.21
N LEU A 53 13.63 3.18 -17.73
CA LEU A 53 14.04 4.46 -17.15
C LEU A 53 12.86 5.45 -17.09
N ALA A 54 12.13 5.62 -18.21
CA ALA A 54 10.95 6.49 -18.25
C ALA A 54 9.89 6.06 -17.22
N ILE A 55 9.66 4.75 -17.08
CA ILE A 55 8.75 4.21 -16.07
C ILE A 55 9.24 4.51 -14.64
N CYS A 56 10.54 4.40 -14.36
CA CYS A 56 11.09 4.79 -13.06
C CYS A 56 10.88 6.28 -12.76
N LEU A 57 11.07 7.16 -13.75
CA LEU A 57 10.84 8.60 -13.59
C LEU A 57 9.36 8.91 -13.33
N GLU A 58 8.44 8.27 -14.05
CA GLU A 58 7.00 8.41 -13.79
C GLU A 58 6.64 7.91 -12.38
N LYS A 59 7.22 6.79 -11.92
CA LYS A 59 7.04 6.30 -10.55
C LYS A 59 7.50 7.34 -9.51
N ILE A 60 8.64 8.00 -9.74
CA ILE A 60 9.13 9.07 -8.85
C ILE A 60 8.15 10.25 -8.85
N ARG A 61 7.68 10.69 -10.02
CA ARG A 61 6.69 11.77 -10.15
C ARG A 61 5.41 11.47 -9.37
N THR A 62 4.89 10.25 -9.47
CA THR A 62 3.71 9.82 -8.71
C THR A 62 3.96 9.86 -7.22
N MET A 63 5.10 9.34 -6.73
CA MET A 63 5.44 9.39 -5.30
C MET A 63 5.52 10.82 -4.77
N VAL A 64 6.12 11.74 -5.53
CA VAL A 64 6.19 13.16 -5.15
C VAL A 64 4.79 13.79 -5.12
N THR A 65 3.93 13.45 -6.09
CA THR A 65 2.55 13.94 -6.15
C THR A 65 1.73 13.45 -4.96
N GLU A 66 1.82 12.16 -4.63
CA GLU A 66 1.16 11.54 -3.48
C GLU A 66 1.60 12.16 -2.16
N ALA A 67 2.91 12.42 -2.00
CA ALA A 67 3.43 13.08 -0.80
C ALA A 67 3.01 14.56 -0.69
N THR A 68 2.79 15.21 -1.83
CA THR A 68 2.29 16.60 -1.88
C THR A 68 0.79 16.65 -1.58
N GLU A 69 0.02 15.66 -2.03
CA GLU A 69 -1.43 15.61 -1.81
C GLU A 69 -1.74 15.60 -0.31
N LYS A 70 -2.63 16.52 0.11
CA LYS A 70 -3.11 16.54 1.49
C LYS A 70 -4.01 15.31 1.70
N PRO A 71 -3.87 14.57 2.81
CA PRO A 71 -4.78 13.48 3.11
C PRO A 71 -6.21 14.01 3.06
N LYS A 72 -7.06 13.37 2.25
CA LYS A 72 -8.46 13.74 2.13
C LYS A 72 -9.08 13.60 3.52
N VAL A 73 -9.48 14.73 4.11
CA VAL A 73 -10.16 14.73 5.39
C VAL A 73 -11.52 14.07 5.17
N VAL A 74 -11.64 12.81 5.56
CA VAL A 74 -12.91 12.10 5.58
C VAL A 74 -13.81 12.72 6.63
N SER A 75 -15.06 13.02 6.27
CA SER A 75 -16.04 13.54 7.23
C SER A 75 -16.31 12.50 8.32
N LYS A 76 -16.62 12.96 9.54
CA LYS A 76 -16.92 12.09 10.69
C LYS A 76 -18.02 11.06 10.37
N GLU A 77 -19.05 11.48 9.64
CA GLU A 77 -20.14 10.61 9.18
C GLU A 77 -19.65 9.49 8.26
N THR A 78 -18.70 9.77 7.38
CA THR A 78 -18.12 8.76 6.48
C THR A 78 -17.34 7.72 7.27
N THR A 79 -16.58 8.16 8.27
CA THR A 79 -15.84 7.28 9.18
C THR A 79 -16.79 6.37 9.97
N GLN A 80 -17.91 6.91 10.45
CA GLN A 80 -18.90 6.16 11.21
C GLN A 80 -19.60 5.10 10.34
N LYS A 81 -19.98 5.44 9.10
CA LYS A 81 -20.51 4.48 8.12
C LYS A 81 -19.52 3.36 7.78
N LEU A 82 -18.23 3.65 7.73
CA LEU A 82 -17.18 2.64 7.53
C LEU A 82 -17.12 1.66 8.71
N ILE A 83 -17.16 2.18 9.94
CA ILE A 83 -17.16 1.36 11.16
C ILE A 83 -18.40 0.45 11.18
N GLU A 84 -19.59 1.00 10.95
CA GLU A 84 -20.84 0.24 10.90
C GLU A 84 -20.81 -0.88 9.84
N ARG A 85 -20.22 -0.60 8.67
CA ARG A 85 -20.05 -1.60 7.61
C ARG A 85 -19.16 -2.76 8.06
N VAL A 86 -18.04 -2.46 8.72
CA VAL A 86 -17.12 -3.48 9.26
C VAL A 86 -17.80 -4.31 10.35
N GLU A 87 -18.53 -3.68 11.26
CA GLU A 87 -19.28 -4.36 12.31
C GLU A 87 -20.35 -5.29 11.74
N LYS A 88 -21.11 -4.84 10.73
CA LYS A 88 -22.11 -5.64 10.03
C LYS A 88 -21.47 -6.86 9.36
N MET A 89 -20.35 -6.67 8.67
CA MET A 89 -19.60 -7.78 8.05
C MET A 89 -19.12 -8.80 9.10
N ASN A 90 -18.58 -8.34 10.23
CA ASN A 90 -18.14 -9.21 11.31
C ASN A 90 -19.30 -9.99 11.95
N ARG A 91 -20.45 -9.34 12.14
CA ARG A 91 -21.66 -9.98 12.67
C ARG A 91 -22.14 -11.10 11.75
N GLU A 92 -22.20 -10.85 10.45
CA GLU A 92 -22.63 -11.86 9.48
C GLU A 92 -21.64 -13.03 9.40
N ARG A 93 -20.33 -12.75 9.40
CA ARG A 93 -19.29 -13.79 9.46
C ARG A 93 -19.46 -14.68 10.68
N LEU A 94 -19.69 -14.10 11.87
CA LEU A 94 -19.89 -14.87 13.10
C LEU A 94 -21.18 -15.69 13.06
N ARG A 95 -22.26 -15.14 12.49
CA ARG A 95 -23.52 -15.86 12.29
C ARG A 95 -23.34 -17.08 11.41
N GLN A 96 -22.68 -16.92 10.26
CA GLN A 96 -22.37 -18.03 9.35
C GLN A 96 -21.50 -19.09 10.03
N LYS A 97 -20.49 -18.68 10.80
CA LYS A 97 -19.64 -19.60 11.57
C LYS A 97 -20.45 -20.41 12.59
N LYS A 98 -21.41 -19.79 13.30
CA LYS A 98 -22.32 -20.47 14.23
C LYS A 98 -23.23 -21.46 13.52
N ILE A 99 -23.86 -21.06 12.41
CA ILE A 99 -24.73 -21.94 11.59
C ILE A 99 -23.93 -23.16 11.13
N HIS A 100 -22.73 -22.95 10.59
CA HIS A 100 -21.88 -24.03 10.11
C HIS A 100 -21.44 -24.97 11.24
N SER A 101 -21.15 -24.43 12.44
CA SER A 101 -20.85 -25.23 13.63
C SER A 101 -22.03 -26.10 14.05
N ALA A 102 -23.24 -25.53 14.08
CA ALA A 102 -24.46 -26.26 14.45
C ALA A 102 -24.76 -27.40 13.46
N ILE A 103 -24.62 -27.14 12.15
CA ILE A 103 -24.76 -28.18 11.10
C ILE A 103 -23.72 -29.29 11.28
N LYS A 104 -22.49 -28.97 11.70
CA LYS A 104 -21.46 -29.99 11.98
C LYS A 104 -21.82 -30.84 13.19
N GLN A 105 -22.30 -30.22 14.26
CA GLN A 105 -22.73 -30.93 15.46
C GLN A 105 -23.92 -31.85 15.18
N SER A 106 -24.92 -31.39 14.40
CA SER A 106 -26.08 -32.21 14.06
C SER A 106 -25.77 -33.42 13.17
N ARG A 107 -24.58 -33.47 12.54
CA ARG A 107 -24.11 -34.60 11.73
C ARG A 107 -23.31 -35.63 12.53
N LYS A 108 -22.97 -35.35 13.79
CA LYS A 108 -22.40 -36.40 14.64
C LYS A 108 -23.52 -37.38 14.96
N ALA A 109 -23.37 -38.63 14.49
CA ALA A 109 -24.15 -39.73 15.02
C ALA A 109 -23.68 -39.97 16.46
N ASP A 110 -24.62 -40.03 17.42
CA ASP A 110 -24.34 -40.58 18.74
C ASP A 110 -24.09 -42.08 18.55
N PHE A 111 -22.83 -42.48 18.67
CA PHE A 111 -22.46 -43.86 18.86
C PHE A 111 -22.52 -44.12 20.37
N ASP A 112 -23.67 -44.64 20.82
CA ASP A 112 -23.78 -45.41 22.06
C ASP A 112 -23.32 -46.86 21.83
#